data_AF-C9SV53-F1
#
_entry.id   AF-C9SV53-F1
#
_cell.length_a   1.000
_cell.length_b   1.000
_cell.length_c   1.000
_cell.angle_alpha   90.00
_cell.angle_beta   90.00
_cell.angle_gamma   90.00
#
_symmetry.space_group_name_H-M   'P 1'
#
loop_
_entity.id
_entity.type
_entity.pdbx_description
1 polymer ?
#
loop_
_entity_poly.entity_id
_entity_poly.type
_entity_poly.pdbx_seq_one_letter_code
_entity_poly.pdbx_strand_id
1 'polypeptide(L)'
;MRAQGNIATWTIIALLGNGMLAFGLNVASFQTNKVAGALTISVCGNLKQCLTVLLGIIAFGVEVHLFNGAGMVLTMFGAAWYSKVELDRKNRQ
;
A
#
# COMPACT_ATOMS: atom_id res chain seq x y z
N MET A 1 -33.39 7.31 -24.10
CA MET A 1 -33.79 5.89 -24.18
C MET A 1 -32.79 5.11 -25.01
N ARG A 2 -31.90 4.35 -24.37
CA ARG A 2 -31.22 3.13 -24.88
C ARG A 2 -30.34 2.57 -23.76
N ALA A 3 -30.98 1.96 -22.76
CA ALA A 3 -30.34 0.85 -22.06
C ALA A 3 -30.23 -0.29 -23.08
N GLN A 4 -29.02 -0.81 -23.35
CA GLN A 4 -28.80 -2.13 -23.95
C GLN A 4 -27.30 -2.49 -23.98
N GLY A 5 -26.89 -3.31 -23.02
CA GLY A 5 -26.13 -4.53 -23.31
C GLY A 5 -24.60 -4.49 -23.29
N ASN A 6 -23.96 -3.34 -23.07
CA ASN A 6 -22.50 -3.24 -23.03
C ASN A 6 -22.00 -2.42 -21.83
N ILE A 7 -22.50 -2.72 -20.63
CA ILE A 7 -21.69 -2.47 -19.42
C ILE A 7 -20.50 -3.41 -19.61
N ALA A 8 -19.48 -2.89 -20.29
CA ALA A 8 -18.47 -3.65 -21.01
C ALA A 8 -18.01 -4.83 -20.15
N THR A 9 -18.07 -6.04 -20.67
CA THR A 9 -17.57 -7.26 -19.99
C THR A 9 -16.18 -7.01 -19.38
N TRP A 10 -15.38 -6.17 -20.03
CA TRP A 10 -14.13 -5.60 -19.54
C TRP A 10 -14.20 -4.91 -18.18
N THR A 11 -15.21 -4.08 -17.91
CA THR A 11 -15.40 -3.42 -16.60
C THR A 11 -15.74 -4.45 -15.52
N ILE A 12 -16.55 -5.46 -15.84
CA ILE A 12 -16.88 -6.53 -14.89
C ILE A 12 -15.65 -7.37 -14.57
N ILE A 13 -14.86 -7.74 -15.59
CA ILE A 13 -13.59 -8.44 -15.42
C ILE A 13 -12.59 -7.59 -14.62
N ALA A 14 -12.48 -6.30 -14.92
CA ALA A 14 -11.60 -5.37 -14.20
C ALA A 14 -12.03 -5.18 -12.74
N LEU A 15 -13.34 -5.13 -12.47
CA LEU A 15 -13.90 -5.04 -11.13
C LEU A 15 -13.66 -6.32 -10.32
N LEU A 16 -13.86 -7.48 -10.94
CA LEU A 16 -13.57 -8.79 -10.32
C LEU A 16 -12.06 -8.92 -10.02
N GLY A 17 -11.19 -8.56 -10.97
CA GLY A 17 -9.74 -8.58 -10.77
C GLY A 17 -9.30 -7.65 -9.64
N ASN A 18 -9.77 -6.40 -9.63
CA ASN A 18 -9.50 -5.48 -8.53
C ASN A 18 -10.07 -5.98 -7.19
N GLY A 19 -11.28 -6.55 -7.21
CA GLY A 19 -11.93 -7.13 -6.04
C GLY A 19 -11.16 -8.30 -5.45
N MET A 20 -10.64 -9.22 -6.27
CA MET A 20 -9.80 -10.33 -5.83
C MET A 20 -8.48 -9.85 -5.23
N LEU A 21 -7.83 -8.87 -5.87
CA LEU A 21 -6.58 -8.27 -5.34
C LEU A 21 -6.82 -7.53 -4.02
N ALA A 22 -7.91 -6.75 -3.93
CA ALA A 22 -8.31 -6.07 -2.71
C ALA A 22 -8.66 -7.07 -1.58
N PHE A 23 -9.33 -8.17 -1.91
CA PHE A 23 -9.63 -9.25 -0.97
C PHE A 23 -8.34 -9.89 -0.45
N GLY A 24 -7.41 -10.26 -1.33
CA GLY A 24 -6.11 -10.80 -0.92
C GLY A 24 -5.31 -9.85 -0.04
N LEU A 25 -5.31 -8.55 -0.37
CA LEU A 25 -4.71 -7.51 0.46
C LEU A 25 -5.34 -7.41 1.85
N ASN A 26 -6.67 -7.50 1.94
CA ASN A 26 -7.38 -7.49 3.22
C ASN A 26 -7.08 -8.75 4.04
N VAL A 27 -7.05 -9.93 3.42
CA VAL A 27 -6.67 -11.19 4.09
C VAL A 27 -5.23 -11.13 4.63
N ALA A 28 -4.27 -10.67 3.81
CA ALA A 28 -2.89 -10.47 4.23
C ALA A 28 -2.76 -9.42 5.36
N SER A 29 -3.57 -8.36 5.29
CA SER A 29 -3.64 -7.35 6.35
C SER A 29 -4.18 -7.93 7.64
N PHE A 30 -5.19 -8.81 7.61
CA PHE A 30 -5.69 -9.49 8.80
C PHE A 30 -4.67 -10.46 9.41
N GLN A 31 -3.93 -11.21 8.58
CA GLN A 31 -2.83 -12.07 9.03
C GLN A 31 -1.74 -11.24 9.73
N THR A 32 -1.36 -10.10 9.13
CA THR A 32 -0.37 -9.20 9.71
C THR A 32 -0.89 -8.52 10.99
N ASN A 33 -2.19 -8.20 11.07
CA ASN A 33 -2.81 -7.64 12.28
C ASN A 33 -2.67 -8.58 13.47
N LYS A 34 -2.83 -9.88 13.21
CA LYS A 34 -2.78 -10.92 14.24
C LYS A 34 -1.36 -11.15 14.79
N VAL A 35 -0.32 -10.83 14.01
CA VAL A 35 1.09 -11.11 14.33
C VAL A 35 1.85 -9.85 14.78
N ALA A 36 1.51 -8.67 14.27
CA ALA A 36 2.27 -7.43 14.47
C ALA A 36 1.41 -6.25 14.99
N GLY A 37 0.13 -6.47 15.30
CA GLY A 37 -0.78 -5.48 15.88
C GLY A 37 -1.20 -4.34 14.93
N ALA A 38 -2.11 -3.49 15.43
CA ALA A 38 -2.74 -2.40 14.66
C ALA A 38 -1.75 -1.30 14.21
N LEU A 39 -0.67 -1.10 14.97
CA LEU A 39 0.38 -0.11 14.69
C LEU A 39 1.14 -0.44 13.40
N THR A 40 1.49 -1.72 13.20
CA THR A 40 2.24 -2.17 12.03
C THR A 40 1.44 -2.02 10.73
N ILE A 41 0.13 -2.22 10.77
CA ILE A 41 -0.74 -2.04 9.58
C ILE A 41 -0.82 -0.58 9.17
N SER A 42 -0.96 0.35 10.13
CA SER A 42 -1.00 1.78 9.83
C SER A 42 0.33 2.27 9.25
N VAL A 43 1.46 1.83 9.80
CA VAL A 43 2.80 2.16 9.29
C VAL A 43 3.02 1.55 7.90
N CYS A 44 2.67 0.29 7.70
CA CYS A 44 2.82 -0.39 6.40
C CYS A 44 1.91 0.21 5.32
N GLY A 45 0.70 0.67 5.67
CA GLY A 45 -0.20 1.39 4.77
C GLY A 45 0.41 2.71 4.28
N ASN A 46 0.90 3.53 5.20
CA ASN A 46 1.58 4.80 4.85
C ASN A 46 2.86 4.56 4.04
N LEU A 47 3.62 3.50 4.35
CA LEU A 47 4.79 3.08 3.59
C LEU A 47 4.43 2.66 2.16
N LYS A 48 3.38 1.85 1.99
CA LYS A 48 2.89 1.42 0.68
C LYS A 48 2.48 2.62 -0.18
N GLN A 49 1.86 3.61 0.44
CA GLN A 49 1.47 4.85 -0.23
C GLN A 49 2.70 5.67 -0.66
N CYS A 50 3.69 5.85 0.21
CA CYS A 50 4.95 6.51 -0.18
C CYS A 50 5.66 5.77 -1.32
N LEU A 51 5.70 4.43 -1.28
CA LEU A 51 6.35 3.62 -2.31
C LEU A 51 5.63 3.72 -3.66
N THR A 52 4.29 3.76 -3.64
CA THR A 52 3.48 3.99 -4.84
C THR A 52 3.77 5.35 -5.45
N VAL A 53 3.88 6.39 -4.63
CA VAL A 53 4.19 7.74 -5.11
C VAL A 53 5.62 7.80 -5.66
N LEU A 54 6.60 7.19 -4.99
CA LEU A 54 7.98 7.11 -5.47
C LEU A 54 8.07 6.42 -6.84
N LEU A 55 7.37 5.29 -7.01
CA LEU A 55 7.26 4.61 -8.30
C LEU A 55 6.59 5.49 -9.35
N GLY A 56 5.56 6.25 -8.99
CA GLY A 56 4.90 7.21 -9.87
C GLY A 56 5.85 8.33 -10.33
N ILE A 57 6.67 8.86 -9.43
CA ILE A 57 7.68 9.88 -9.75
C ILE A 57 8.70 9.32 -10.75
N ILE A 58 9.21 8.12 -10.51
CA ILE A 58 10.20 7.47 -11.39
C ILE A 58 9.58 7.14 -12.75
N ALA A 59 8.33 6.67 -12.79
CA ALA A 59 7.65 6.25 -14.02
C ALA A 59 7.19 7.43 -14.89
N PHE A 60 6.73 8.53 -14.28
CA PHE A 60 6.18 9.69 -14.98
C PHE A 60 7.15 10.88 -15.08
N GLY A 61 8.32 10.82 -14.42
CA GLY A 61 9.33 11.88 -14.47
C GLY A 61 8.84 13.23 -13.96
N VAL A 62 7.89 13.23 -13.02
CA VAL A 62 7.27 14.45 -12.48
C VAL A 62 8.28 15.20 -11.61
N GLU A 63 8.41 16.51 -11.82
CA GLU A 63 9.23 17.37 -10.95
C GLU A 63 8.65 17.42 -9.54
N VAL A 64 9.39 16.83 -8.60
CA VAL A 64 8.99 16.76 -7.19
C VAL A 64 9.68 17.87 -6.43
N HIS A 65 8.90 18.68 -5.72
CA HIS A 65 9.45 19.67 -4.80
C HIS A 65 10.26 18.98 -3.69
N LEU A 66 11.43 19.52 -3.37
CA LEU A 66 12.39 18.93 -2.41
C LEU A 66 11.76 18.56 -1.06
N PHE A 67 10.77 19.35 -0.63
CA PHE A 67 9.99 19.10 0.59
C PHE A 67 9.17 17.79 0.54
N ASN A 68 8.59 17.45 -0.61
CA ASN A 68 7.78 16.25 -0.77
C ASN A 68 8.68 15.00 -0.79
N GLY A 69 9.85 15.10 -1.45
CA GLY A 69 10.88 14.06 -1.43
C GLY A 69 11.46 13.83 -0.02
N ALA A 70 11.76 14.90 0.71
CA ALA A 70 12.25 14.81 2.09
C ALA A 70 11.25 14.13 3.02
N GLY A 71 9.96 14.46 2.92
CA GLY A 71 8.89 13.81 3.68
C GLY A 71 8.76 12.31 3.39
N MET A 72 8.91 11.89 2.13
CA MET A 72 8.89 10.47 1.76
C MET A 72 10.09 9.71 2.33
N VAL A 73 11.29 10.28 2.25
CA VAL A 73 12.51 9.67 2.82
C VAL A 73 12.36 9.50 4.33
N LEU A 74 11.89 10.54 5.03
CA LEU A 74 11.64 10.48 6.48
C LEU A 74 10.63 9.38 6.84
N THR A 75 9.54 9.27 6.07
CA THR A 75 8.50 8.26 6.28
C THR A 75 9.05 6.84 6.06
N MET A 76 9.85 6.63 5.02
CA MET A 76 10.52 5.34 4.77
C MET A 76 11.51 4.99 5.88
N PHE A 77 12.29 5.96 6.36
CA PHE A 77 13.25 5.76 7.45
C PHE A 77 12.54 5.37 8.76
N GLY A 78 11.47 6.08 9.11
CA GLY A 78 10.65 5.77 10.27
C GLY A 78 10.01 4.38 10.19
N ALA A 79 9.52 3.98 9.02
CA ALA A 79 8.95 2.66 8.81
C ALA A 79 10.00 1.54 8.89
N ALA A 80 11.21 1.76 8.35
CA ALA A 80 12.32 0.82 8.44
C ALA A 80 12.78 0.63 9.90
N TRP A 81 12.90 1.72 10.67
CA TRP A 81 13.23 1.66 12.09
C TRP A 81 12.16 0.92 12.89
N TYR A 82 10.89 1.24 12.66
CA TYR A 82 9.77 0.55 13.31
C TYR A 82 9.78 -0.95 13.00
N SER A 83 9.98 -1.32 11.72
CA SER A 83 10.05 -2.71 11.30
C SER A 83 11.22 -3.47 11.97
N LYS A 84 12.38 -2.82 12.13
CA LYS A 84 13.53 -3.36 12.88
C LYS A 84 13.19 -3.60 14.35
N VAL A 85 12.60 -2.63 15.03
CA VAL A 85 12.21 -2.74 16.45
C VAL A 85 11.17 -3.85 16.65
N GLU A 86 10.19 -3.95 15.77
CA GLU A 86 9.15 -4.98 15.82
C GLU A 86 9.73 -6.39 15.59
N LEU A 87 10.68 -6.53 14.66
CA LEU A 87 11.42 -7.78 14.43
C LEU A 87 12.26 -8.19 15.65
N ASP A 88 12.99 -7.26 16.24
CA ASP A 88 13.79 -7.52 17.46
C ASP A 88 12.92 -7.88 18.66
N ARG A 89 11.75 -7.23 18.79
CA ARG A 89 10.78 -7.53 19.84
C ARG A 89 10.21 -8.95 19.68
N LYS A 90 10.05 -9.42 18.44
CA LYS A 90 9.61 -10.79 18.14
C LYS A 90 10.70 -11.85 18.31
N ASN A 91 11.98 -11.50 18.11
CA ASN A 91 13.12 -12.39 18.39
C ASN A 91 13.45 -12.54 19.89
N ARG A 92 12.94 -11.63 20.74
CA ARG A 92 13.10 -11.67 22.20
C ARG A 92 11.95 -12.37 22.95
N GLN A 93 10.90 -12.77 22.25
CA GLN A 93 9.82 -13.63 22.77
C GLN A 93 9.97 -15.05 22.25
#